data_AF-A0AAE4T023-F1
#
_entry.id   AF-A0AAE4T023-F1
#
_cell.length_a   1.000
_cell.length_b   1.000
_cell.length_c   1.000
_cell.angle_alpha   90.00
_cell.angle_beta   90.00
_cell.angle_gamma   90.00
#
_symmetry.space_group_name_H-M   'P 1'
#
loop_
_entity.id
_entity.type
_entity.pdbx_description
1 polymer ?
#
loop_
_entity_poly.entity_id
_entity_poly.type
_entity_poly.pdbx_seq_one_letter_code
_entity_poly.pdbx_strand_id
1 'polypeptide(L)'
;MNVKKNSLQEKLKNYEFTYVPSPIKKGKDDIEAMSIIQGQYQDFIVTKTGYLLSMIEISGLNLDLLNPEEQADVFDDYNAFLIATLNEGTGKQQYIDRTTTVNLNSYVLYWKKRYLTVKEQQNQLPKEEQAQLTPLLNLIASYVHYYQELMNSKDMTTKQHLLILSQKIKDKTFTSLEFAKQELNEQIRGITKALNDTLNEYDIHANQLSGAEYKQVLQSMINYTGD
;
A
#
# COMPACT_ATOMS: atom_id res chain seq x y z
N MET A 1 -18.64 -48.58 -16.34
CA MET A 1 -19.16 -47.34 -15.71
C MET A 1 -18.04 -46.54 -15.00
N ASN A 2 -16.84 -46.39 -15.61
CA ASN A 2 -15.67 -45.76 -14.96
C ASN A 2 -14.97 -44.66 -15.80
N VAL A 3 -15.37 -44.42 -17.04
CA VAL A 3 -14.67 -43.48 -17.94
C VAL A 3 -15.02 -42.01 -17.64
N LYS A 4 -16.23 -41.73 -17.11
CA LYS A 4 -16.67 -40.35 -16.77
C LYS A 4 -16.09 -39.80 -15.46
N LYS A 5 -15.59 -40.63 -14.54
CA LYS A 5 -14.98 -40.17 -13.28
C LYS A 5 -13.57 -39.61 -13.51
N ASN A 6 -12.78 -40.21 -14.40
CA ASN A 6 -11.42 -39.75 -14.69
C ASN A 6 -11.38 -38.36 -15.36
N SER A 7 -12.29 -38.07 -16.29
CA SER A 7 -12.30 -36.76 -16.99
C SER A 7 -12.75 -35.59 -16.11
N LEU A 8 -13.57 -35.84 -15.08
CA LEU A 8 -13.93 -34.84 -14.08
C LEU A 8 -12.79 -34.57 -13.09
N GLN A 9 -12.09 -35.61 -12.65
CA GLN A 9 -10.91 -35.47 -11.78
C GLN A 9 -9.75 -34.75 -12.48
N GLU A 10 -9.51 -35.01 -13.78
CA GLU A 10 -8.53 -34.28 -14.58
C GLU A 10 -8.94 -32.81 -14.79
N LYS A 11 -10.23 -32.52 -14.99
CA LYS A 11 -10.72 -31.13 -15.05
C LYS A 11 -10.57 -30.41 -13.71
N LEU A 12 -10.84 -31.06 -12.58
CA LEU A 12 -10.67 -30.47 -11.24
C LEU A 12 -9.20 -30.17 -10.93
N LYS A 13 -8.26 -31.04 -11.34
CA LYS A 13 -6.81 -30.79 -11.22
C LYS A 13 -6.35 -29.51 -11.93
N ASN A 14 -6.98 -29.13 -13.05
CA ASN A 14 -6.64 -27.88 -13.73
C ASN A 14 -6.99 -26.64 -12.90
N TYR A 15 -7.94 -26.76 -11.95
CA TYR A 15 -8.34 -25.68 -11.07
C TYR A 15 -7.59 -25.62 -9.75
N GLU A 16 -6.71 -26.60 -9.46
CA GLU A 16 -5.91 -26.62 -8.24
C GLU A 16 -4.65 -25.75 -8.37
N PHE A 17 -4.26 -25.09 -7.29
CA PHE A 17 -2.98 -24.40 -7.16
C PHE A 17 -1.88 -25.40 -6.83
N THR A 18 -1.13 -25.81 -7.85
CA THR A 18 -0.08 -26.83 -7.75
C THR A 18 1.34 -26.26 -7.72
N TYR A 19 1.48 -24.93 -7.73
CA TYR A 19 2.79 -24.29 -7.74
C TYR A 19 3.49 -24.44 -6.40
N VAL A 20 4.67 -25.06 -6.42
CA VAL A 20 5.57 -25.15 -5.27
C VAL A 20 6.80 -24.28 -5.56
N PRO A 21 7.12 -23.30 -4.69
CA PRO A 21 8.30 -22.46 -4.86
C PRO A 21 9.56 -23.33 -4.92
N SER A 22 10.37 -23.16 -5.97
CA SER A 22 11.68 -23.81 -6.06
C SER A 22 12.73 -23.01 -5.27
N PRO A 23 13.71 -23.65 -4.61
CA PRO A 23 14.79 -22.94 -3.95
C PRO A 23 15.59 -22.11 -4.96
N ILE A 24 15.88 -20.85 -4.60
CA ILE A 24 16.55 -19.87 -5.46
C ILE A 24 17.93 -20.41 -5.86
N LYS A 25 18.11 -20.72 -7.14
CA LYS A 25 19.43 -21.08 -7.69
C LYS A 25 20.17 -19.79 -8.02
N LYS A 26 21.41 -19.65 -7.54
CA LYS A 26 22.25 -18.47 -7.83
C LYS A 26 22.50 -18.34 -9.33
N GLY A 27 21.82 -17.39 -9.99
CA GLY A 27 22.34 -16.67 -11.16
C GLY A 27 21.89 -17.07 -12.57
N LYS A 28 20.82 -17.84 -12.78
CA LYS A 28 20.35 -18.17 -14.15
C LYS A 28 18.83 -18.17 -14.37
N ASP A 29 18.03 -17.91 -13.35
CA ASP A 29 16.57 -17.94 -13.50
C ASP A 29 16.04 -16.53 -13.79
N ASP A 30 14.97 -16.47 -14.60
CA ASP A 30 14.29 -15.22 -14.94
C ASP A 30 13.47 -14.70 -13.75
N ILE A 31 13.35 -13.38 -13.57
CA ILE A 31 12.64 -12.77 -12.42
C ILE A 31 11.18 -13.26 -12.39
N GLU A 32 10.56 -13.42 -13.55
CA GLU A 32 9.21 -13.97 -13.67
C GLU A 32 9.10 -15.43 -13.23
N ALA A 33 10.14 -16.23 -13.44
CA ALA A 33 10.18 -17.63 -13.01
C ALA A 33 10.35 -17.75 -11.49
N MET A 34 11.12 -16.83 -10.89
CA MET A 34 11.35 -16.74 -9.44
C MET A 34 10.21 -16.05 -8.68
N SER A 35 9.41 -15.22 -9.35
CA SER A 35 8.32 -14.49 -8.71
C SER A 35 7.17 -15.42 -8.30
N ILE A 36 6.72 -15.29 -7.06
CA ILE A 36 5.53 -15.96 -6.53
C ILE A 36 4.25 -15.24 -7.01
N ILE A 37 4.38 -14.03 -7.54
CA ILE A 37 3.26 -13.23 -8.05
C ILE A 37 2.82 -13.81 -9.40
N GLN A 38 1.53 -14.12 -9.52
CA GLN A 38 0.90 -14.53 -10.77
C GLN A 38 0.35 -13.33 -11.54
N GLY A 39 -0.18 -12.34 -10.83
CA GLY A 39 -0.70 -11.13 -11.44
C GLY A 39 -1.43 -10.23 -10.45
N GLN A 40 -1.90 -9.11 -10.95
CA GLN A 40 -2.69 -8.15 -10.20
C GLN A 40 -4.17 -8.29 -10.57
N TYR A 41 -5.03 -8.27 -9.56
CA TYR A 41 -6.47 -8.21 -9.71
C TYR A 41 -7.02 -7.02 -8.93
N GLN A 42 -7.33 -5.92 -9.63
CA GLN A 42 -7.72 -4.64 -9.02
C GLN A 42 -6.63 -4.18 -8.02
N ASP A 43 -7.02 -3.95 -6.76
CA ASP A 43 -6.11 -3.54 -5.68
C ASP A 43 -5.46 -4.73 -4.94
N PHE A 44 -5.58 -5.94 -5.48
CA PHE A 44 -5.07 -7.17 -4.88
C PHE A 44 -4.00 -7.84 -5.74
N ILE A 45 -3.12 -8.60 -5.10
CA ILE A 45 -2.13 -9.45 -5.77
C ILE A 45 -2.55 -10.91 -5.66
N VAL A 46 -2.56 -11.61 -6.80
CA VAL A 46 -2.78 -13.05 -6.88
C VAL A 46 -1.43 -13.74 -6.95
N THR A 47 -1.19 -14.68 -6.05
CA THR A 47 0.02 -15.51 -6.04
C THR A 47 -0.19 -16.81 -6.79
N LYS A 48 0.88 -17.35 -7.38
CA LYS A 48 0.91 -18.66 -8.05
C LYS A 48 0.52 -19.80 -7.09
N THR A 49 0.75 -19.61 -5.79
CA THR A 49 0.37 -20.50 -4.69
C THR A 49 -1.13 -20.47 -4.32
N GLY A 50 -1.93 -19.58 -4.92
CA GLY A 50 -3.37 -19.52 -4.68
C GLY A 50 -3.78 -18.68 -3.48
N TYR A 51 -3.03 -17.63 -3.20
CA TYR A 51 -3.41 -16.61 -2.22
C TYR A 51 -3.69 -15.28 -2.89
N LEU A 52 -4.72 -14.61 -2.39
CA LEU A 52 -5.01 -13.21 -2.66
C LEU A 52 -4.40 -12.38 -1.54
N LEU A 53 -3.63 -11.36 -1.90
CA LEU A 53 -2.93 -10.49 -0.97
C LEU A 53 -3.48 -9.07 -1.07
N SER A 54 -3.64 -8.42 0.08
CA SER A 54 -3.86 -6.98 0.20
C SER A 54 -2.85 -6.38 1.18
N MET A 55 -2.62 -5.08 1.07
CA MET A 55 -1.70 -4.34 1.93
C MET A 55 -2.38 -3.08 2.45
N ILE A 56 -2.26 -2.86 3.74
CA ILE A 56 -2.75 -1.70 4.46
C ILE A 56 -1.53 -0.93 4.95
N GLU A 57 -1.47 0.36 4.65
CA GLU A 57 -0.50 1.28 5.23
C GLU A 57 -1.11 1.91 6.48
N ILE A 58 -0.34 1.90 7.57
CA ILE A 58 -0.75 2.44 8.87
C ILE A 58 0.16 3.63 9.19
N SER A 59 -0.43 4.74 9.61
CA SER A 59 0.34 5.90 10.05
C SER A 59 1.09 5.61 11.35
N GLY A 60 2.31 6.12 11.46
CA GLY A 60 3.06 6.08 12.72
C GLY A 60 2.54 7.12 13.72
N LEU A 61 2.62 6.79 15.01
CA LEU A 61 2.35 7.71 16.11
C LEU A 61 3.67 8.21 16.71
N ASN A 62 3.73 9.52 17.00
CA ASN A 62 4.89 10.10 17.67
C ASN A 62 4.71 10.05 19.20
N LEU A 63 5.28 9.02 19.82
CA LEU A 63 5.20 8.82 21.27
C LEU A 63 5.92 9.92 22.07
N ASP A 64 6.89 10.62 21.48
CA ASP A 64 7.64 11.69 22.17
C ASP A 64 6.77 12.91 22.49
N LEU A 65 5.63 13.05 21.80
CA LEU A 65 4.64 14.10 22.06
C LEU A 65 3.66 13.72 23.18
N LEU A 66 3.69 12.47 23.65
CA LEU A 66 2.79 11.94 24.66
C LEU A 66 3.47 11.86 26.01
N ASN A 67 2.68 12.03 27.07
CA ASN A 67 3.16 11.83 28.43
C ASN A 67 3.30 10.31 28.74
N PRO A 68 4.03 9.91 29.81
CA PRO A 68 4.25 8.49 30.10
C PRO A 68 2.99 7.66 30.38
N GLU A 69 1.91 8.28 30.88
CA GLU A 69 0.64 7.59 31.10
C GLU A 69 -0.06 7.33 29.76
N GLU A 70 -0.16 8.35 28.90
CA GLU A 70 -0.68 8.23 27.54
C GLU A 70 0.11 7.21 26.70
N GLN A 71 1.44 7.17 26.86
CA GLN A 71 2.26 6.15 26.19
C GLN A 71 1.87 4.74 26.65
N ALA A 72 1.63 4.53 27.94
CA ALA A 72 1.21 3.23 28.47
C ALA A 72 -0.19 2.84 27.94
N ASP A 73 -1.12 3.80 27.92
CA ASP A 73 -2.48 3.60 27.40
C ASP A 73 -2.45 3.21 25.91
N VAL A 74 -1.64 3.90 25.09
CA VAL A 74 -1.42 3.53 23.68
C VAL A 74 -0.94 2.09 23.53
N PHE A 75 -0.01 1.65 24.37
CA PHE A 75 0.50 0.29 24.30
C PHE A 75 -0.55 -0.74 24.70
N ASP A 76 -1.36 -0.46 25.72
CA ASP A 76 -2.44 -1.34 26.17
C ASP A 76 -3.56 -1.44 25.13
N ASP A 77 -3.96 -0.31 24.53
CA ASP A 77 -4.91 -0.25 23.43
C ASP A 77 -4.41 -1.01 22.19
N TYR A 78 -3.15 -0.78 21.81
CA TYR A 78 -2.55 -1.53 20.69
C TYR A 78 -2.47 -3.04 20.97
N ASN A 79 -2.14 -3.44 22.19
CA ASN A 79 -2.14 -4.84 22.59
C ASN A 79 -3.55 -5.46 22.51
N ALA A 80 -4.58 -4.74 22.96
CA ALA A 80 -5.97 -5.17 22.85
C ALA A 80 -6.37 -5.35 21.37
N PHE A 81 -5.97 -4.42 20.51
CA PHE A 81 -6.16 -4.52 19.06
C PHE A 81 -5.48 -5.76 18.47
N LEU A 82 -4.22 -6.05 18.81
CA LEU A 82 -3.52 -7.24 18.33
C LEU A 82 -4.23 -8.52 18.77
N ILE A 83 -4.67 -8.59 20.03
CA ILE A 83 -5.39 -9.76 20.55
C ILE A 83 -6.73 -9.96 19.82
N ALA A 84 -7.46 -8.89 19.55
CA ALA A 84 -8.73 -8.97 18.81
C ALA A 84 -8.50 -9.45 17.37
N THR A 85 -7.51 -8.90 16.67
CA THR A 85 -7.29 -9.16 15.24
C THR A 85 -6.55 -10.48 14.95
N LEU A 86 -5.70 -10.96 15.85
CA LEU A 86 -5.02 -12.26 15.71
C LEU A 86 -5.97 -13.43 15.97
N ASN A 87 -6.98 -13.24 16.83
CA ASN A 87 -7.94 -14.30 17.17
C ASN A 87 -9.04 -14.52 16.12
N GLU A 88 -9.24 -13.59 15.17
CA GLU A 88 -10.27 -13.69 14.11
C GLU A 88 -9.93 -14.67 12.97
N GLY A 89 -8.82 -15.43 13.09
CA GLY A 89 -8.71 -16.79 12.55
C GLY A 89 -8.85 -16.99 11.03
N THR A 90 -8.75 -15.97 10.19
CA THR A 90 -9.08 -16.11 8.75
C THR A 90 -8.08 -15.52 7.78
N GLY A 91 -6.80 -15.43 8.13
CA GLY A 91 -5.76 -15.08 7.14
C GLY A 91 -4.39 -15.01 7.79
N LYS A 92 -3.31 -15.26 7.03
CA LYS A 92 -1.98 -14.95 7.57
C LYS A 92 -1.78 -13.45 7.48
N GLN A 93 -1.67 -12.81 8.64
CA GLN A 93 -1.30 -11.42 8.78
C GLN A 93 0.23 -11.32 8.87
N GLN A 94 0.81 -10.34 8.18
CA GLN A 94 2.24 -10.05 8.27
C GLN A 94 2.46 -8.56 8.42
N TYR A 95 3.20 -8.18 9.45
CA TYR A 95 3.61 -6.81 9.71
C TYR A 95 5.01 -6.58 9.12
N ILE A 96 5.19 -5.48 8.39
CA ILE A 96 6.46 -5.07 7.80
C ILE A 96 6.67 -3.60 8.10
N ASP A 97 7.75 -3.31 8.83
CA ASP A 97 8.24 -1.96 9.02
C ASP A 97 9.43 -1.72 8.09
N ARG A 98 9.41 -0.59 7.38
CA ARG A 98 10.51 -0.22 6.50
C ARG A 98 10.78 1.27 6.47
N THR A 99 12.00 1.63 6.13
CA THR A 99 12.38 3.01 5.85
C THR A 99 12.13 3.32 4.37
N THR A 100 11.32 4.33 4.09
CA THR A 100 11.01 4.79 2.73
C THR A 100 11.31 6.28 2.59
N THR A 101 11.46 6.78 1.36
CA THR A 101 11.61 8.21 1.11
C THR A 101 10.32 8.95 1.44
N VAL A 102 10.43 10.15 2.00
CA VAL A 102 9.26 10.98 2.31
C VAL A 102 8.50 11.32 1.03
N ASN A 103 7.18 11.06 1.02
CA ASN A 103 6.32 11.41 -0.09
C ASN A 103 5.78 12.84 0.07
N LEU A 104 6.35 13.80 -0.67
CA LEU A 104 5.90 15.19 -0.68
C LEU A 104 4.96 15.51 -1.87
N ASN A 105 4.44 14.51 -2.58
CA ASN A 105 3.61 14.74 -3.77
C ASN A 105 2.39 15.59 -3.46
N SER A 106 1.73 15.38 -2.32
CA SER A 106 0.56 16.17 -1.89
C SER A 106 0.94 17.62 -1.62
N TYR A 107 2.10 17.87 -1.00
CA TYR A 107 2.62 19.22 -0.77
C TYR A 107 3.00 19.92 -2.09
N VAL A 108 3.69 19.21 -2.98
CA VAL A 108 4.02 19.70 -4.33
C VAL A 108 2.75 20.03 -5.11
N LEU A 109 1.73 19.18 -5.04
CA LEU A 109 0.44 19.40 -5.70
C LEU A 109 -0.28 20.64 -5.14
N TYR A 110 -0.27 20.84 -3.82
CA TYR A 110 -0.82 22.03 -3.18
C TYR A 110 -0.16 23.30 -3.73
N TRP A 111 1.17 23.34 -3.77
CA TRP A 111 1.92 24.49 -4.29
C TRP A 111 1.70 24.72 -5.79
N LYS A 112 1.59 23.64 -6.59
CA LYS A 112 1.23 23.72 -8.00
C LYS A 112 -0.17 24.29 -8.22
N LYS A 113 -1.17 23.86 -7.45
CA LYS A 113 -2.53 24.42 -7.50
C LYS A 113 -2.50 25.91 -7.17
N ARG A 114 -1.80 26.30 -6.10
CA ARG A 114 -1.63 27.70 -5.72
C ARG A 114 -0.97 28.52 -6.82
N TYR A 115 0.07 27.99 -7.47
CA TYR A 115 0.72 28.64 -8.61
C TYR A 115 -0.28 28.92 -9.74
N LEU A 116 -1.10 27.92 -10.10
CA LEU A 116 -2.13 28.08 -11.15
C LEU A 116 -3.16 29.14 -10.77
N THR A 117 -3.66 29.15 -9.54
CA THR A 117 -4.61 30.16 -9.06
C THR A 117 -4.03 31.58 -9.15
N VAL A 118 -2.78 31.78 -8.71
CA VAL A 118 -2.12 33.10 -8.77
C VAL A 118 -1.85 33.51 -10.23
N LYS A 119 -1.54 32.54 -11.11
CA LYS A 119 -1.34 32.79 -12.54
C LYS A 119 -2.65 33.16 -13.25
N GLU A 120 -3.76 32.52 -12.89
CA GLU A 120 -5.08 32.86 -13.39
C GLU A 120 -5.50 34.28 -12.96
N GLN A 121 -5.23 34.64 -11.71
CA GLN A 121 -5.44 36.00 -11.20
C GLN A 121 -4.57 37.02 -11.96
N GLN A 122 -3.30 36.69 -12.21
CA GLN A 122 -2.40 37.53 -13.01
C GLN A 122 -2.95 37.77 -14.42
N ASN A 123 -3.44 36.73 -15.10
CA ASN A 123 -3.98 36.84 -16.46
C ASN A 123 -5.24 37.71 -16.57
N GLN A 124 -5.96 37.93 -15.45
CA GLN A 124 -7.16 38.76 -15.39
C GLN A 124 -6.86 40.24 -15.09
N LEU A 125 -5.62 40.57 -14.72
CA LEU A 125 -5.22 41.92 -14.29
C LEU A 125 -4.54 42.72 -15.42
N PRO A 126 -4.54 44.06 -15.37
CA PRO A 126 -3.78 44.91 -16.29
C PRO A 126 -2.26 44.65 -16.19
N LYS A 127 -1.52 44.85 -17.30
CA LYS A 127 -0.07 44.56 -17.40
C LYS A 127 0.81 45.14 -16.27
N GLU A 128 0.44 46.29 -15.72
CA GLU A 128 1.19 46.94 -14.63
C GLU A 128 1.05 46.19 -13.28
N GLU A 129 -0.13 45.64 -13.00
CA GLU A 129 -0.39 44.83 -11.80
C GLU A 129 0.12 43.40 -11.97
N GLN A 130 0.21 42.90 -13.22
CA GLN A 130 0.86 41.62 -13.53
C GLN A 130 2.32 41.59 -13.09
N ALA A 131 3.04 42.70 -13.23
CA ALA A 131 4.44 42.82 -12.84
C ALA A 131 4.62 42.65 -11.31
N GLN A 132 3.63 43.06 -10.51
CA GLN A 132 3.68 42.94 -9.05
C GLN A 132 3.46 41.50 -8.55
N LEU A 133 2.73 40.68 -9.31
CA LEU A 133 2.51 39.26 -8.99
C LEU A 133 3.64 38.34 -9.47
N THR A 134 4.56 38.84 -10.31
CA THR A 134 5.68 38.06 -10.87
C THR A 134 6.65 37.55 -9.79
N PRO A 135 7.08 38.36 -8.80
CA PRO A 135 7.92 37.88 -7.69
C PRO A 135 7.24 36.78 -6.86
N LEU A 136 5.92 36.90 -6.63
CA LEU A 136 5.15 35.89 -5.89
C LEU A 136 5.09 34.56 -6.66
N LEU A 137 4.87 34.60 -7.97
CA LEU A 137 4.89 33.41 -8.82
C LEU A 137 6.27 32.74 -8.82
N ASN A 138 7.35 33.52 -8.89
CA ASN A 138 8.72 33.00 -8.81
C ASN A 138 9.00 32.36 -7.45
N LEU A 139 8.51 32.97 -6.36
CA LEU A 139 8.64 32.40 -5.02
C LEU A 139 7.89 31.06 -4.92
N ILE A 140 6.64 30.99 -5.38
CA ILE A 140 5.88 29.74 -5.39
C ILE A 140 6.58 28.68 -6.26
N ALA A 141 7.10 29.07 -7.43
CA ALA A 141 7.85 28.16 -8.30
C ALA A 141 9.12 27.63 -7.63
N SER A 142 9.84 28.47 -6.86
CA SER A 142 11.01 28.02 -6.11
C SER A 142 10.66 26.99 -5.03
N TYR A 143 9.50 27.12 -4.35
CA TYR A 143 9.04 26.11 -3.40
C TYR A 143 8.70 24.79 -4.09
N VAL A 144 8.00 24.84 -5.23
CA VAL A 144 7.71 23.64 -6.02
C VAL A 144 9.01 22.94 -6.43
N HIS A 145 9.99 23.69 -6.93
CA HIS A 145 11.28 23.15 -7.32
C HIS A 145 12.03 22.55 -6.13
N TYR A 146 12.13 23.27 -5.01
CA TYR A 146 12.81 22.81 -3.80
C TYR A 146 12.26 21.48 -3.30
N TYR A 147 10.93 21.36 -3.16
CA TYR A 147 10.33 20.11 -2.67
C TYR A 147 10.46 18.96 -3.67
N GLN A 148 10.48 19.23 -4.98
CA GLN A 148 10.74 18.21 -5.99
C GLN A 148 12.19 17.71 -5.96
N GLU A 149 13.17 18.61 -5.83
CA GLU A 149 14.58 18.25 -5.67
C GLU A 149 14.81 17.45 -4.39
N LEU A 150 14.16 17.86 -3.28
CA LEU A 150 14.24 17.14 -2.02
C LEU A 150 13.67 15.72 -2.13
N MET A 151 12.59 15.51 -2.89
CA MET A 151 12.09 14.16 -3.19
C MET A 151 13.06 13.36 -4.08
N ASN A 152 13.64 14.00 -5.09
CA ASN A 152 14.54 13.34 -6.05
C ASN A 152 15.87 12.93 -5.41
N SER A 153 16.40 13.76 -4.50
CA SER A 153 17.64 13.48 -3.76
C SER A 153 17.53 12.23 -2.87
N LYS A 154 16.31 11.88 -2.44
CA LYS A 154 16.03 10.79 -1.49
C LYS A 154 16.70 10.99 -0.12
N ASP A 155 17.11 12.22 0.22
CA ASP A 155 17.82 12.54 1.46
C ASP A 155 16.92 12.44 2.70
N MET A 156 15.60 12.60 2.53
CA MET A 156 14.63 12.48 3.62
C MET A 156 13.92 11.14 3.61
N THR A 157 14.02 10.43 4.73
CA THR A 157 13.36 9.14 4.93
C THR A 157 12.37 9.16 6.09
N THR A 158 11.30 8.40 5.97
CA THR A 158 10.32 8.14 7.03
C THR A 158 10.15 6.64 7.25
N LYS A 159 9.66 6.25 8.43
CA LYS A 159 9.21 4.88 8.69
C LYS A 159 7.82 4.68 8.09
N GLN A 160 7.65 3.56 7.40
CA GLN A 160 6.40 3.10 6.82
C GLN A 160 6.03 1.78 7.48
N HIS A 161 4.80 1.71 7.98
CA HIS A 161 4.24 0.54 8.64
C HIS A 161 3.22 -0.12 7.71
N LEU A 162 3.45 -1.37 7.33
CA LEU A 162 2.64 -2.11 6.37
C LEU A 162 2.07 -3.37 7.01
N LEU A 163 0.77 -3.59 6.87
CA LEU A 163 0.08 -4.82 7.24
C LEU A 163 -0.34 -5.54 5.96
N ILE A 164 0.19 -6.74 5.75
CA ILE A 164 -0.17 -7.61 4.63
C ILE A 164 -1.18 -8.65 5.13
N LEU A 165 -2.31 -8.72 4.42
CA LEU A 165 -3.36 -9.69 4.65
C LEU A 165 -3.38 -10.69 3.50
N SER A 166 -3.50 -11.97 3.83
CA SER A 166 -3.53 -13.06 2.85
C SER A 166 -4.75 -13.95 3.03
N GLN A 167 -5.52 -14.12 1.96
CA GLN A 167 -6.68 -15.00 1.89
C GLN A 167 -6.45 -16.13 0.88
N LYS A 168 -6.80 -17.36 1.25
CA LYS A 168 -6.62 -18.52 0.36
C LYS A 168 -7.75 -18.59 -0.66
N ILE A 169 -7.40 -18.70 -1.94
CA ILE A 169 -8.32 -18.96 -3.04
C ILE A 169 -8.55 -20.47 -3.13
N LYS A 170 -9.82 -20.91 -3.06
CA LYS A 170 -10.18 -22.34 -3.05
C LYS A 170 -9.81 -23.03 -4.37
N ASP A 171 -10.26 -22.47 -5.49
CA ASP A 171 -10.08 -23.01 -6.84
C ASP A 171 -9.73 -21.88 -7.83
N LYS A 172 -9.08 -22.19 -8.95
CA LYS A 172 -8.79 -21.24 -10.06
C LYS A 172 -10.04 -20.90 -10.87
N THR A 173 -11.15 -20.61 -10.20
CA THR A 173 -12.38 -20.14 -10.82
C THR A 173 -12.58 -18.66 -10.48
N PHE A 174 -13.23 -17.92 -11.38
CA PHE A 174 -13.54 -16.52 -11.15
C PHE A 174 -14.44 -16.34 -9.91
N THR A 175 -15.39 -17.25 -9.68
CA THR A 175 -16.27 -17.22 -8.51
C THR A 175 -15.50 -17.36 -7.19
N SER A 176 -14.52 -18.25 -7.13
CA SER A 176 -13.67 -18.42 -5.95
C SER A 176 -12.78 -17.20 -5.69
N LEU A 177 -12.34 -16.52 -6.74
CA LEU A 177 -11.58 -15.28 -6.64
C LEU A 177 -12.44 -14.13 -6.08
N GLU A 178 -13.65 -13.94 -6.61
CA GLU A 178 -14.58 -12.92 -6.10
C GLU A 178 -14.98 -13.18 -4.66
N PHE A 179 -15.20 -14.45 -4.28
CA PHE A 179 -15.49 -14.80 -2.89
C PHE A 179 -14.31 -14.49 -1.96
N ALA A 180 -13.08 -14.87 -2.35
CA ALA A 180 -11.88 -14.54 -1.58
C ALA A 180 -11.66 -13.03 -1.46
N LYS A 181 -11.98 -12.26 -2.52
CA LYS A 181 -11.97 -10.80 -2.49
C LYS A 181 -13.01 -10.24 -1.52
N GLN A 182 -14.23 -10.78 -1.50
CA GLN A 182 -15.26 -10.31 -0.57
C GLN A 182 -14.83 -10.54 0.88
N GLU A 183 -14.39 -11.75 1.21
CA GLU A 183 -13.88 -12.08 2.56
C GLU A 183 -12.70 -11.17 2.94
N LEU A 184 -11.75 -10.96 2.03
CA LEU A 184 -10.59 -10.10 2.30
C LEU A 184 -11.00 -8.64 2.48
N ASN A 185 -11.99 -8.13 1.74
CA ASN A 185 -12.53 -6.78 1.95
C ASN A 185 -13.25 -6.65 3.29
N GLU A 186 -13.99 -7.66 3.72
CA GLU A 186 -14.65 -7.68 5.02
C GLU A 186 -13.59 -7.66 6.15
N GLN A 187 -12.51 -8.44 6.00
CA GLN A 187 -11.37 -8.42 6.94
C GLN A 187 -10.67 -7.06 6.98
N ILE A 188 -10.38 -6.47 5.81
CA ILE A 188 -9.77 -5.13 5.73
C ILE A 188 -10.65 -4.11 6.47
N ARG A 189 -11.97 -4.12 6.20
CA ARG A 189 -12.91 -3.22 6.88
C ARG A 189 -12.95 -3.45 8.38
N GLY A 190 -12.94 -4.71 8.82
CA GLY A 190 -12.90 -5.08 10.23
C GLY A 190 -11.65 -4.54 10.92
N ILE A 191 -10.47 -4.76 10.32
CA ILE A 191 -9.18 -4.31 10.85
C ILE A 191 -9.07 -2.78 10.84
N THR A 192 -9.44 -2.11 9.74
CA THR A 192 -9.45 -0.65 9.67
C THR A 192 -10.39 -0.05 10.70
N LYS A 193 -11.58 -0.64 10.88
CA LYS A 193 -12.52 -0.18 11.90
C LYS A 193 -11.97 -0.40 13.31
N ALA A 194 -11.43 -1.58 13.61
CA ALA A 194 -10.84 -1.87 14.91
C ALA A 194 -9.64 -0.94 15.22
N LEU A 195 -8.77 -0.67 14.24
CA LEU A 195 -7.69 0.32 14.39
C LEU A 195 -8.22 1.71 14.70
N ASN A 196 -9.21 2.16 13.93
CA ASN A 196 -9.80 3.50 14.12
C ASN A 196 -10.55 3.60 15.45
N ASP A 197 -11.27 2.56 15.88
CA ASP A 197 -12.04 2.55 17.12
C ASP A 197 -11.10 2.52 18.35
N THR A 198 -10.03 1.71 18.30
CA THR A 198 -9.08 1.55 19.41
C THR A 198 -8.09 2.71 19.52
N LEU A 199 -7.71 3.35 18.42
CA LEU A 199 -6.69 4.41 18.40
C LEU A 199 -7.23 5.76 17.92
N ASN A 200 -8.54 5.99 18.05
CA ASN A 200 -9.22 7.21 17.60
C ASN A 200 -8.63 8.49 18.19
N GLU A 201 -8.16 8.41 19.44
CA GLU A 201 -7.63 9.57 20.18
C GLU A 201 -6.25 10.04 19.65
N TYR A 202 -5.58 9.19 18.85
CA TYR A 202 -4.19 9.38 18.43
C TYR A 202 -4.03 9.74 16.94
N ASP A 203 -5.12 10.10 16.26
CA ASP A 203 -5.18 10.47 14.82
C ASP A 203 -4.46 9.45 13.91
N ILE A 204 -4.63 8.17 14.22
CA ILE A 204 -4.06 7.09 13.41
C ILE A 204 -4.95 6.83 12.21
N HIS A 205 -4.32 6.67 11.04
CA HIS A 205 -4.99 6.39 9.77
C HIS A 205 -4.49 5.06 9.21
N ALA A 206 -5.43 4.19 8.87
CA ALA A 206 -5.18 2.95 8.16
C ALA A 206 -5.80 3.05 6.75
N ASN A 207 -4.94 3.12 5.73
CA ASN A 207 -5.36 3.22 4.34
C ASN A 207 -5.02 1.93 3.59
N GLN A 208 -6.01 1.34 2.92
CA GLN A 208 -5.76 0.26 1.98
C GLN A 208 -5.00 0.82 0.77
N LEU A 209 -3.88 0.19 0.42
CA LEU A 209 -3.12 0.58 -0.76
C LEU A 209 -3.87 0.24 -2.03
N SER A 210 -3.89 1.19 -2.96
CA SER A 210 -4.33 0.96 -4.33
C SER A 210 -3.34 0.07 -5.07
N GLY A 211 -3.82 -0.50 -6.17
CA GLY A 211 -2.99 -1.31 -7.05
C GLY A 211 -1.71 -0.62 -7.55
N ALA A 212 -1.74 0.71 -7.75
CA ALA A 212 -0.57 1.47 -8.17
C ALA A 212 0.46 1.64 -7.02
N GLU A 213 -0.02 1.90 -5.80
CA GLU A 213 0.82 2.05 -4.62
C GLU A 213 1.46 0.71 -4.23
N TYR A 214 0.71 -0.39 -4.34
CA TYR A 214 1.23 -1.74 -4.13
C TYR A 214 2.44 -2.02 -5.05
N LYS A 215 2.34 -1.62 -6.33
CA LYS A 215 3.43 -1.78 -7.29
C LYS A 215 4.66 -0.95 -6.90
N GLN A 216 4.48 0.29 -6.44
CA GLN A 216 5.58 1.13 -5.96
C GLN A 216 6.28 0.52 -4.73
N VAL A 217 5.49 -0.06 -3.81
CA VAL A 217 6.03 -0.77 -2.64
C VAL A 217 6.85 -1.99 -3.08
N LEU A 218 6.35 -2.80 -4.01
CA LEU A 218 7.10 -3.95 -4.54
C LEU A 218 8.37 -3.52 -5.29
N GLN A 219 8.31 -2.48 -6.11
CA GLN A 219 9.46 -1.96 -6.85
C GLN A 219 10.58 -1.48 -5.91
N SER A 220 10.21 -0.82 -4.82
CA SER A 220 11.16 -0.40 -3.79
C SER A 220 11.74 -1.58 -3.00
N MET A 221 11.03 -2.70 -2.86
CA MET A 221 11.55 -3.91 -2.20
C MET A 221 12.55 -4.69 -3.07
N ILE A 222 12.43 -4.60 -4.40
CA ILE A 222 13.26 -5.39 -5.33
C ILE A 222 14.62 -4.73 -5.59
N ASN A 223 14.95 -3.60 -4.96
CA ASN A 223 16.09 -2.76 -5.36
C ASN A 223 16.10 -2.56 -6.88
N TYR A 224 14.95 -2.17 -7.45
CA TYR A 224 14.88 -1.88 -8.88
C TYR A 224 15.69 -0.61 -9.17
N THR A 225 16.98 -0.79 -9.45
CA THR A 225 17.81 0.18 -10.17
C THR A 225 17.37 0.11 -11.63
N GLY A 226 16.22 0.70 -11.92
CA GLY A 226 15.85 1.01 -13.29
C GLY A 226 16.71 2.17 -13.76
N ASP A 227 17.62 1.87 -14.68
CA ASP A 227 17.99 2.85 -15.71
C ASP A 227 16.81 3.07 -16.66
#